data_AF-A0A7X6BNW7-F1
#
_entry.id   AF-A0A7X6BNW7-F1
#
_cell.length_a   1.000
_cell.length_b   1.000
_cell.length_c   1.000
_cell.angle_alpha   90.00
_cell.angle_beta   90.00
_cell.angle_gamma   90.00
#
_symmetry.space_group_name_H-M   'P 1'
#
loop_
_entity.id
_entity.type
_entity.pdbx_description
1 polymer ?
#
loop_
_entity_poly.entity_id
_entity_poly.type
_entity_poly.pdbx_seq_one_letter_code
_entity_poly.pdbx_strand_id
1 'polypeptide(L)'
;MTDAPHLSNDPSQGDWADRMEQAVLDAAIQRAPALGWNSRMVRAACEANGQSPGDEELLFPNGARDLAALLSRRHDDRALAALAEVDPKSLKMRERIARAVSARMEAGAADLEAARRCAAFLTLPTNADLGLKLAWETADQLWNWAGDTATDWNHYSKRAILSGILIPALTMRWFDGRDAAEAFVARRIDNVMAFEKWKAGKDFDAPLRKAADVLSRMRYGAKTDPA
;
A
#
# COMPACT_ATOMS: atom_id res chain seq x y z
N MET A 1 -50.52 6.39 -10.66
CA MET A 1 -49.58 6.24 -9.53
C MET A 1 -48.49 5.31 -10.02
N THR A 2 -47.34 5.87 -10.36
CA THR A 2 -46.18 5.12 -10.87
C THR A 2 -45.43 4.62 -9.66
N ASP A 3 -45.47 3.32 -9.43
CA ASP A 3 -44.78 2.66 -8.32
C ASP A 3 -43.30 2.49 -8.74
N ALA A 4 -42.54 3.58 -8.62
CA ALA A 4 -41.10 3.53 -8.82
C ALA A 4 -40.47 2.81 -7.61
N PRO A 5 -39.61 1.80 -7.81
CA PRO A 5 -38.93 1.15 -6.70
C PRO A 5 -38.13 2.20 -5.93
N HIS A 6 -38.43 2.31 -4.64
CA HIS A 6 -37.68 3.13 -3.70
C HIS A 6 -36.27 2.55 -3.62
N LEU A 7 -35.28 3.26 -4.15
CA LEU A 7 -33.88 2.98 -3.85
C LEU A 7 -33.67 3.30 -2.37
N SER A 8 -33.80 2.29 -1.52
CA SER A 8 -33.47 2.40 -0.11
C SER A 8 -31.96 2.58 0.02
N ASN A 9 -31.51 3.82 0.12
CA ASN A 9 -30.16 4.15 0.57
C ASN A 9 -30.12 3.99 2.10
N ASP A 10 -30.19 2.74 2.56
CA ASP A 10 -29.87 2.39 3.95
C ASP A 10 -28.34 2.19 4.06
N PRO A 11 -27.59 3.14 4.64
CA PRO A 11 -26.14 3.06 4.76
C PRO A 11 -25.66 1.91 5.67
N SER A 12 -26.57 1.24 6.41
CA SER A 12 -26.23 0.08 7.24
C SER A 12 -26.03 -1.21 6.45
N GLN A 13 -26.50 -1.24 5.19
CA GLN A 13 -26.27 -2.31 4.23
C GLN A 13 -25.52 -1.70 3.05
N GLY A 14 -24.18 -1.66 3.11
CA GLY A 14 -23.29 -0.95 2.16
C GLY A 14 -23.76 -1.03 0.70
N ASP A 15 -23.54 0.04 -0.08
CA ASP A 15 -24.24 0.31 -1.35
C ASP A 15 -24.35 -0.94 -2.25
N TRP A 16 -25.44 -1.08 -3.00
CA TRP A 16 -25.61 -2.17 -3.96
C TRP A 16 -24.36 -2.30 -4.86
N ALA A 17 -23.78 -1.17 -5.26
CA ALA A 17 -22.55 -1.13 -6.03
C ALA A 17 -21.39 -1.82 -5.30
N ASP A 18 -21.12 -1.46 -4.03
CA ASP A 18 -20.05 -2.08 -3.23
C ASP A 18 -20.22 -3.60 -3.15
N ARG A 19 -21.44 -4.08 -2.89
CA ARG A 19 -21.72 -5.52 -2.81
C ARG A 19 -21.51 -6.22 -4.15
N MET A 20 -21.94 -5.60 -5.24
CA MET A 20 -21.77 -6.14 -6.58
C MET A 20 -20.29 -6.15 -7.00
N GLU A 21 -19.54 -5.09 -6.70
CA GLU A 21 -18.10 -5.02 -6.92
C GLU A 21 -17.36 -6.16 -6.22
N GLN A 22 -17.71 -6.45 -4.96
CA GLN A 22 -17.12 -7.57 -4.23
C GLN A 22 -17.51 -8.93 -4.81
N ALA A 23 -18.75 -9.11 -5.25
CA ALA A 23 -19.22 -10.36 -5.88
C ALA A 23 -18.53 -10.61 -7.24
N VAL A 24 -18.34 -9.56 -8.04
CA VAL A 24 -17.57 -9.65 -9.29
C VAL A 24 -16.09 -9.90 -9.00
N LEU A 25 -15.51 -9.27 -7.97
CA LEU A 25 -14.14 -9.54 -7.55
C LEU A 25 -13.96 -11.00 -7.11
N ASP A 26 -14.92 -11.61 -6.40
CA ASP A 26 -14.88 -13.04 -6.06
C ASP A 26 -14.85 -13.92 -7.31
N ALA A 27 -15.72 -13.62 -8.29
CA ALA A 27 -15.74 -14.32 -9.56
C ALA A 27 -14.43 -14.13 -10.36
N ALA A 28 -13.84 -12.93 -10.30
CA ALA A 28 -12.57 -12.59 -10.93
C ALA A 28 -11.40 -13.37 -10.32
N ILE A 29 -11.32 -13.46 -8.99
CA ILE A 29 -10.28 -14.23 -8.28
C ILE A 29 -10.31 -15.70 -8.71
N GLN A 30 -11.48 -16.31 -8.81
CA GLN A 30 -11.63 -17.71 -9.25
C GLN A 30 -11.21 -17.93 -10.71
N ARG A 31 -11.35 -16.90 -11.56
CA ARG A 31 -11.10 -16.98 -13.01
C ARG A 31 -9.68 -16.56 -13.41
N ALA A 32 -9.05 -15.70 -12.63
CA ALA A 32 -7.73 -15.15 -12.91
C ALA A 32 -6.65 -16.20 -13.20
N PRO A 33 -6.58 -17.36 -12.51
CA PRO A 33 -5.57 -18.38 -12.79
C PRO A 33 -5.62 -18.91 -14.23
N ALA A 34 -6.82 -19.03 -14.81
CA ALA A 34 -7.03 -19.53 -16.16
C ALA A 34 -7.06 -18.39 -17.20
N LEU A 35 -7.74 -17.29 -16.89
CA LEU A 35 -7.98 -16.23 -17.87
C LEU A 35 -6.88 -15.15 -17.91
N GLY A 36 -6.04 -15.07 -16.88
CA GLY A 36 -5.14 -13.95 -16.61
C GLY A 36 -5.88 -12.75 -16.01
N TRP A 37 -5.16 -11.64 -15.78
CA TRP A 37 -5.74 -10.38 -15.31
C TRP A 37 -5.84 -9.39 -16.48
N ASN A 38 -7.02 -9.32 -17.10
CA ASN A 38 -7.27 -8.53 -18.32
C ASN A 38 -8.78 -8.33 -18.53
N SER A 39 -9.18 -7.63 -19.59
CA SER A 39 -10.59 -7.35 -19.93
C SER A 39 -11.44 -8.61 -20.13
N ARG A 40 -10.89 -9.70 -20.68
CA ARG A 40 -11.62 -10.96 -20.83
C ARG A 40 -12.00 -11.56 -19.46
N MET A 41 -11.11 -11.43 -18.47
CA MET A 41 -11.40 -11.87 -17.11
C MET A 41 -12.50 -11.03 -16.46
N VAL A 42 -12.45 -9.70 -16.63
CA VAL A 42 -13.48 -8.77 -16.14
C VAL A 42 -14.85 -9.16 -16.72
N ARG A 43 -14.92 -9.27 -18.06
CA ARG A 43 -16.15 -9.65 -18.77
C ARG A 43 -16.73 -10.96 -18.25
N ALA A 44 -15.89 -12.00 -18.13
CA ALA A 44 -16.32 -13.30 -17.63
C ALA A 44 -16.74 -13.30 -16.15
N ALA A 45 -16.21 -12.38 -15.34
CA ALA A 45 -16.60 -12.21 -13.94
C ALA A 45 -17.92 -11.44 -13.80
N CYS A 46 -18.13 -10.42 -14.62
CA CYS A 46 -19.40 -9.68 -14.72
C CYS A 46 -20.54 -10.58 -15.22
N GLU A 47 -20.33 -11.31 -16.32
CA GLU A 47 -21.32 -12.25 -16.88
C GLU A 47 -21.72 -13.33 -15.86
N ALA A 48 -20.77 -13.83 -15.06
CA ALA A 48 -21.04 -14.80 -14.02
C ALA A 48 -21.94 -14.27 -12.88
N ASN A 49 -22.01 -12.95 -12.72
CA ASN A 49 -22.88 -12.27 -11.78
C ASN A 49 -24.12 -11.67 -12.48
N GLY A 50 -24.41 -12.06 -13.72
CA GLY A 50 -25.58 -11.61 -14.48
C GLY A 50 -25.52 -10.14 -14.89
N GLN A 51 -24.34 -9.52 -14.88
CA GLN A 51 -24.17 -8.11 -15.24
C GLN A 51 -24.12 -7.95 -16.76
N SER A 52 -24.82 -6.94 -17.27
CA SER A 52 -24.79 -6.58 -18.69
C SER A 52 -23.48 -5.84 -19.06
N PRO A 53 -23.17 -5.66 -20.36
CA PRO A 53 -22.06 -4.82 -20.78
C PRO A 53 -22.13 -3.38 -20.22
N GLY A 54 -23.34 -2.82 -20.09
CA GLY A 54 -23.53 -1.47 -19.55
C GLY A 54 -23.30 -1.42 -18.04
N ASP A 55 -23.69 -2.47 -17.31
CA ASP A 55 -23.43 -2.57 -15.87
C ASP A 55 -21.93 -2.74 -15.60
N GLU A 56 -21.21 -3.47 -16.46
CA GLU A 56 -19.75 -3.58 -16.39
C GLU A 56 -19.07 -2.21 -16.53
N GLU A 57 -19.47 -1.39 -17.51
CA GLU A 57 -18.89 -0.05 -17.71
C GLU A 57 -19.24 0.90 -16.56
N LEU A 58 -20.40 0.72 -15.93
CA LEU A 58 -20.83 1.49 -14.77
C LEU A 58 -20.04 1.12 -13.51
N LEU A 59 -19.86 -0.18 -13.25
CA LEU A 59 -19.16 -0.70 -12.07
C LEU A 59 -17.64 -0.59 -12.22
N PHE A 60 -17.11 -0.83 -13.42
CA PHE A 60 -15.66 -0.89 -13.68
C PHE A 60 -15.28 -0.07 -14.92
N PRO A 61 -15.38 1.28 -14.86
CA PRO A 61 -15.05 2.16 -15.98
C PRO A 61 -13.60 2.01 -16.49
N ASN A 62 -12.67 1.52 -15.66
CA ASN A 62 -11.29 1.19 -16.03
C ASN A 62 -11.03 -0.33 -16.09
N GLY A 63 -12.08 -1.15 -16.03
CA GLY A 63 -12.06 -2.61 -16.14
C GLY A 63 -11.10 -3.27 -15.16
N ALA A 64 -10.07 -3.95 -15.69
CA ALA A 64 -9.14 -4.74 -14.89
C ALA A 64 -8.33 -3.91 -13.89
N ARG A 65 -8.18 -2.60 -14.12
CA ARG A 65 -7.54 -1.67 -13.17
C ARG A 65 -8.38 -1.49 -11.91
N ASP A 66 -9.70 -1.37 -12.04
CA ASP A 66 -10.61 -1.18 -10.90
C ASP A 66 -10.64 -2.45 -10.04
N LEU A 67 -10.76 -3.63 -10.65
CA LEU A 67 -10.64 -4.90 -9.93
C LEU A 67 -9.27 -5.04 -9.22
N ALA A 68 -8.18 -4.55 -9.82
CA ALA A 68 -6.86 -4.63 -9.20
C ALA A 68 -6.79 -3.76 -7.93
N ALA A 69 -7.37 -2.56 -7.99
CA ALA A 69 -7.50 -1.69 -6.83
C ALA A 69 -8.38 -2.31 -5.74
N LEU A 70 -9.52 -2.89 -6.11
CA LEU A 70 -10.41 -3.59 -5.18
C LEU A 70 -9.72 -4.78 -4.52
N LEU A 71 -8.97 -5.59 -5.27
CA LEU A 71 -8.22 -6.71 -4.70
C LEU A 71 -7.18 -6.23 -3.70
N SER A 72 -6.42 -5.18 -4.04
CA SER A 72 -5.39 -4.64 -3.15
C SER A 72 -5.98 -4.12 -1.83
N ARG A 73 -7.08 -3.36 -1.91
CA ARG A 73 -7.76 -2.79 -0.75
C ARG A 73 -8.39 -3.88 0.12
N ARG A 74 -9.03 -4.89 -0.49
CA ARG A 74 -9.54 -6.06 0.24
C ARG A 74 -8.42 -6.78 1.01
N HIS A 75 -7.23 -6.88 0.43
CA HIS A 75 -6.08 -7.46 1.15
C HIS A 75 -5.56 -6.54 2.25
N ASP A 76 -5.60 -5.22 2.09
CA ASP A 76 -5.28 -4.26 3.16
C ASP A 76 -6.28 -4.41 4.32
N ASP A 77 -7.58 -4.45 4.04
CA ASP A 77 -8.64 -4.63 5.02
C ASP A 77 -8.49 -5.95 5.79
N ARG A 78 -8.21 -7.05 5.08
CA ARG A 78 -7.92 -8.35 5.72
C ARG A 78 -6.69 -8.30 6.62
N ALA A 79 -5.65 -7.58 6.20
CA ALA A 79 -4.45 -7.41 7.00
C ALA A 79 -4.75 -6.62 8.29
N LEU A 80 -5.47 -5.52 8.18
CA LEU A 80 -5.88 -4.71 9.32
C LEU A 80 -6.82 -5.47 10.26
N ALA A 81 -7.75 -6.25 9.73
CA ALA A 81 -8.61 -7.12 10.52
C ALA A 81 -7.80 -8.16 11.31
N ALA A 82 -6.78 -8.78 10.70
CA ALA A 82 -5.88 -9.71 11.39
C ALA A 82 -5.02 -9.02 12.48
N LEU A 83 -4.88 -7.71 12.43
CA LEU A 83 -4.12 -6.90 13.38
C LEU A 83 -5.01 -6.21 14.44
N ALA A 84 -6.34 -6.32 14.35
CA ALA A 84 -7.28 -5.59 15.20
C ALA A 84 -7.10 -5.88 16.70
N GLU A 85 -6.79 -7.13 17.05
CA GLU A 85 -6.58 -7.58 18.43
C GLU A 85 -5.17 -7.30 18.98
N VAL A 86 -4.30 -6.69 18.17
CA VAL A 86 -2.93 -6.40 18.55
C VAL A 86 -2.82 -4.92 18.90
N ASP A 87 -2.58 -4.61 20.18
CA ASP A 87 -2.24 -3.24 20.57
C ASP A 87 -0.85 -2.88 20.02
N PRO A 88 -0.75 -1.96 19.03
CA PRO A 88 0.54 -1.57 18.48
C PRO A 88 1.43 -0.94 19.54
N LYS A 89 0.88 -0.27 20.56
CA LYS A 89 1.66 0.41 21.61
C LYS A 89 2.46 -0.56 22.47
N SER A 90 2.01 -1.81 22.58
CA SER A 90 2.72 -2.87 23.28
C SER A 90 4.01 -3.33 22.58
N LEU A 91 4.17 -3.03 21.29
CA LEU A 91 5.30 -3.46 20.46
C LEU A 91 6.29 -2.33 20.21
N LYS A 92 7.57 -2.66 19.97
CA LYS A 92 8.53 -1.68 19.44
C LYS A 92 8.20 -1.36 17.98
N MET A 93 8.54 -0.17 17.51
CA MET A 93 8.22 0.28 16.15
C MET A 93 8.65 -0.74 15.06
N ARG A 94 9.85 -1.31 15.18
CA ARG A 94 10.32 -2.36 14.27
C ARG A 94 9.43 -3.61 14.21
N GLU A 95 8.89 -4.01 15.37
CA GLU A 95 8.02 -5.19 15.50
C GLU A 95 6.63 -4.88 14.95
N ARG A 96 6.14 -3.65 15.13
CA ARG A 96 4.91 -3.17 14.49
C ARG A 96 5.03 -3.29 12.97
N ILE A 97 6.06 -2.70 12.37
CA ILE A 97 6.22 -2.71 10.91
C ILE A 97 6.41 -4.13 10.37
N ALA A 98 7.22 -4.97 11.04
CA ALA A 98 7.37 -6.37 10.64
C ALA A 98 6.03 -7.11 10.66
N ARG A 99 5.24 -6.95 11.73
CA ARG A 99 3.95 -7.62 11.88
C ARG A 99 2.91 -7.08 10.90
N ALA A 100 2.91 -5.79 10.63
CA ALA A 100 2.02 -5.16 9.65
C ALA A 100 2.29 -5.68 8.23
N VAL A 101 3.56 -5.74 7.83
CA VAL A 101 3.96 -6.30 6.52
C VAL A 101 3.65 -7.80 6.43
N SER A 102 3.92 -8.57 7.50
CA SER A 102 3.56 -9.99 7.58
C SER A 102 2.06 -10.21 7.38
N ALA A 103 1.21 -9.46 8.10
CA ALA A 103 -0.24 -9.54 7.94
C ALA A 103 -0.68 -9.25 6.50
N ARG A 104 -0.07 -8.24 5.84
CA ARG A 104 -0.39 -7.89 4.45
C ARG A 104 0.06 -8.94 3.44
N MET A 105 1.20 -9.58 3.67
CA MET A 105 1.70 -10.70 2.88
C MET A 105 0.76 -11.91 2.97
N GLU A 106 0.32 -12.26 4.18
CA GLU A 106 -0.59 -13.39 4.38
C GLU A 106 -2.00 -13.10 3.85
N ALA A 107 -2.50 -11.86 3.98
CA ALA A 107 -3.76 -11.45 3.39
C ALA A 107 -3.78 -11.61 1.86
N GLY A 108 -2.66 -11.28 1.19
CA GLY A 108 -2.51 -11.48 -0.25
C GLY A 108 -2.31 -12.93 -0.65
N ALA A 109 -1.70 -13.74 0.22
CA ALA A 109 -1.51 -15.17 -0.02
C ALA A 109 -2.81 -15.98 0.03
N ALA A 110 -3.88 -15.46 0.63
CA ALA A 110 -5.21 -16.08 0.56
C ALA A 110 -5.73 -16.20 -0.89
N ASP A 111 -5.30 -15.30 -1.79
CA ASP A 111 -5.67 -15.30 -3.21
C ASP A 111 -4.42 -15.50 -4.10
N LEU A 112 -3.48 -16.34 -3.69
CA LEU A 112 -2.11 -16.42 -4.23
C LEU A 112 -2.01 -16.40 -5.76
N GLU A 113 -2.74 -17.28 -6.45
CA GLU A 113 -2.67 -17.37 -7.91
C GLU A 113 -3.26 -16.13 -8.59
N ALA A 114 -4.37 -15.60 -8.08
CA ALA A 114 -4.97 -14.36 -8.59
C ALA A 114 -4.05 -13.15 -8.33
N ALA A 115 -3.44 -13.08 -7.15
CA ALA A 115 -2.50 -12.04 -6.77
C ALA A 115 -1.26 -12.02 -7.69
N ARG A 116 -0.70 -13.20 -8.04
CA ARG A 116 0.39 -13.29 -9.04
C ARG A 116 -0.01 -12.73 -10.40
N ARG A 117 -1.23 -13.03 -10.88
CA ARG A 117 -1.73 -12.54 -12.17
C ARG A 117 -1.98 -11.03 -12.14
N CYS A 118 -2.58 -10.52 -11.06
CA CYS A 118 -2.78 -9.10 -10.82
C CYS A 118 -1.45 -8.34 -10.76
N ALA A 119 -0.46 -8.88 -10.03
CA ALA A 119 0.87 -8.30 -9.95
C ALA A 119 1.53 -8.18 -11.32
N ALA A 120 1.52 -9.25 -12.12
CA ALA A 120 2.04 -9.20 -13.50
C ALA A 120 1.36 -8.10 -14.32
N PHE A 121 0.03 -7.97 -14.22
CA PHE A 121 -0.71 -6.90 -14.89
C PHE A 121 -0.30 -5.50 -14.42
N LEU A 122 -0.10 -5.29 -13.11
CA LEU A 122 0.33 -4.01 -12.53
C LEU A 122 1.77 -3.64 -12.88
N THR A 123 2.64 -4.62 -13.18
CA THR A 123 4.02 -4.33 -13.62
C THR A 123 4.13 -3.84 -15.06
N LEU A 124 3.07 -3.96 -15.87
CA LEU A 124 3.06 -3.42 -17.23
C LEU A 124 3.22 -1.89 -17.17
N PRO A 125 3.99 -1.25 -18.08
CA PRO A 125 4.25 0.19 -18.02
C PRO A 125 2.98 1.06 -17.96
N THR A 126 1.91 0.61 -18.61
CA THR A 126 0.60 1.30 -18.61
C THR A 126 -0.17 1.19 -17.30
N ASN A 127 0.24 0.28 -16.39
CA ASN A 127 -0.39 0.02 -15.10
C ASN A 127 0.52 0.24 -13.89
N ALA A 128 1.82 0.49 -14.12
CA ALA A 128 2.79 0.68 -13.07
C ALA A 128 2.45 1.87 -12.16
N ASP A 129 1.83 2.91 -12.72
CA ASP A 129 1.30 4.06 -11.98
C ASP A 129 0.29 3.63 -10.89
N LEU A 130 -0.64 2.75 -11.24
CA LEU A 130 -1.62 2.19 -10.32
C LEU A 130 -0.94 1.28 -9.29
N GLY A 131 -0.02 0.41 -9.73
CA GLY A 131 0.72 -0.46 -8.81
C GLY A 131 1.48 0.31 -7.73
N LEU A 132 2.15 1.41 -8.10
CA LEU A 132 2.84 2.28 -7.16
C LEU A 132 1.88 3.03 -6.23
N LYS A 133 0.75 3.51 -6.76
CA LYS A 133 -0.31 4.15 -5.96
C LYS A 133 -0.87 3.19 -4.91
N LEU A 134 -1.18 1.96 -5.29
CA LEU A 134 -1.70 0.95 -4.37
C LEU A 134 -0.68 0.56 -3.30
N ALA A 135 0.60 0.40 -3.68
CA ALA A 135 1.66 0.15 -2.70
C ALA A 135 1.80 1.30 -1.67
N TRP A 136 1.64 2.55 -2.12
CA TRP A 136 1.59 3.71 -1.25
C TRP A 136 0.38 3.69 -0.31
N GLU A 137 -0.83 3.43 -0.84
CA GLU A 137 -2.07 3.29 -0.06
C GLU A 137 -1.92 2.23 1.03
N THR A 138 -1.37 1.05 0.70
CA THR A 138 -1.05 0.00 1.67
C THR A 138 -0.05 0.50 2.70
N ALA A 139 1.06 1.12 2.28
CA ALA A 139 2.08 1.64 3.19
C ALA A 139 1.52 2.66 4.18
N ASP A 140 0.64 3.55 3.73
CA ASP A 140 -0.07 4.53 4.56
C ASP A 140 -0.91 3.83 5.64
N GLN A 141 -1.75 2.88 5.26
CA GLN A 141 -2.60 2.14 6.19
C GLN A 141 -1.79 1.38 7.25
N LEU A 142 -0.71 0.71 6.85
CA LEU A 142 0.15 -0.03 7.78
C LEU A 142 0.89 0.91 8.74
N TRP A 143 1.32 2.10 8.29
CA TRP A 143 1.92 3.12 9.17
C TRP A 143 0.90 3.73 10.13
N ASN A 144 -0.32 3.98 9.66
CA ASN A 144 -1.41 4.47 10.51
C ASN A 144 -1.71 3.46 11.62
N TRP A 145 -1.80 2.16 11.28
CA TRP A 145 -1.93 1.08 12.28
C TRP A 145 -0.73 1.03 13.25
N ALA A 146 0.49 1.24 12.76
CA ALA A 146 1.70 1.27 13.61
C ALA A 146 1.77 2.49 14.55
N GLY A 147 0.85 3.45 14.42
CA GLY A 147 0.73 4.65 15.23
C GLY A 147 1.57 5.84 14.71
N ASP A 148 1.81 5.92 13.40
CA ASP A 148 2.43 7.10 12.78
C ASP A 148 1.48 8.31 12.86
N THR A 149 2.00 9.46 13.31
CA THR A 149 1.28 10.74 13.34
C THR A 149 2.02 11.82 12.55
N ALA A 150 2.99 11.45 11.73
CA ALA A 150 3.78 12.39 10.96
C ALA A 150 2.94 13.03 9.85
N THR A 151 3.01 14.36 9.75
CA THR A 151 2.35 15.17 8.71
C THR A 151 3.35 15.98 7.88
N ASP A 152 4.65 15.81 8.13
CA ASP A 152 5.75 16.53 7.51
C ASP A 152 6.53 15.65 6.51
N TRP A 153 7.78 15.99 6.18
CA TRP A 153 8.63 15.16 5.32
C TRP A 153 8.80 13.71 5.80
N ASN A 154 8.65 13.42 7.09
CA ASN A 154 8.70 12.06 7.60
C ASN A 154 7.49 11.23 7.13
N HIS A 155 6.33 11.85 6.93
CA HIS A 155 5.15 11.20 6.38
C HIS A 155 5.48 10.53 5.04
N TYR A 156 6.08 11.31 4.14
CA TYR A 156 6.38 10.88 2.78
C TYR A 156 7.54 9.88 2.73
N SER A 157 8.63 10.13 3.47
CA SER A 157 9.80 9.26 3.45
C SER A 157 9.50 7.87 4.03
N LYS A 158 8.73 7.79 5.12
CA LYS A 158 8.29 6.51 5.72
C LYS A 158 7.48 5.66 4.75
N ARG A 159 6.54 6.26 4.02
CA ARG A 159 5.67 5.57 3.05
C ARG A 159 6.44 5.15 1.81
N ALA A 160 7.33 6.00 1.31
CA ALA A 160 8.21 5.65 0.19
C ALA A 160 9.13 4.47 0.54
N ILE A 161 9.78 4.49 1.71
CA ILE A 161 10.63 3.41 2.19
C ILE A 161 9.83 2.12 2.36
N LEU A 162 8.67 2.19 3.02
CA LEU A 162 7.85 1.00 3.25
C LEU A 162 7.30 0.42 1.94
N SER A 163 6.90 1.25 0.98
CA SER A 163 6.50 0.80 -0.36
C SER A 163 7.62 0.04 -1.07
N GLY A 164 8.87 0.53 -0.96
CA GLY A 164 10.05 -0.13 -1.48
C GLY A 164 10.40 -1.46 -0.78
N ILE A 165 9.87 -1.71 0.42
CA ILE A 165 9.96 -3.00 1.12
C ILE A 165 8.79 -3.90 0.74
N LEU A 166 7.57 -3.36 0.67
CA LEU A 166 6.34 -4.08 0.40
C LEU A 166 6.35 -4.77 -0.96
N ILE A 167 6.72 -4.06 -2.02
CA ILE A 167 6.68 -4.61 -3.39
C ILE A 167 7.56 -5.87 -3.52
N PRO A 168 8.85 -5.86 -3.12
CA PRO A 168 9.65 -7.07 -3.13
C PRO A 168 9.19 -8.12 -2.13
N ALA A 169 8.73 -7.75 -0.93
CA ALA A 169 8.26 -8.70 0.08
C ALA A 169 7.03 -9.49 -0.41
N LEU A 170 6.06 -8.82 -1.03
CA LEU A 170 4.91 -9.46 -1.67
C LEU A 170 5.36 -10.38 -2.82
N THR A 171 6.28 -9.91 -3.66
CA THR A 171 6.83 -10.72 -4.76
C THR A 171 7.48 -11.99 -4.24
N MET A 172 8.35 -11.90 -3.23
CA MET A 172 8.96 -13.07 -2.59
C MET A 172 7.92 -13.95 -1.93
N ARG A 173 6.91 -13.37 -1.27
CA ARG A 173 5.82 -14.15 -0.67
C ARG A 173 5.07 -14.97 -1.71
N TRP A 174 4.90 -14.41 -2.90
CA TRP A 174 4.21 -15.08 -3.99
C TRP A 174 5.06 -16.17 -4.63
N PHE A 175 6.35 -15.97 -4.86
CA PHE A 175 7.16 -16.91 -5.66
C PHE A 175 8.10 -17.80 -4.83
N ASP A 176 8.62 -17.29 -3.72
CA ASP A 176 9.64 -17.98 -2.89
C ASP A 176 9.08 -18.51 -1.57
N GLY A 177 7.86 -18.08 -1.18
CA GLY A 177 7.16 -18.54 0.01
C GLY A 177 7.37 -17.65 1.24
N ARG A 178 6.73 -18.04 2.35
CA ARG A 178 6.64 -17.21 3.57
C ARG A 178 8.00 -16.96 4.22
N ASP A 179 8.79 -18.00 4.44
CA ASP A 179 10.05 -17.88 5.17
C ASP A 179 11.05 -16.96 4.47
N ALA A 180 11.14 -17.06 3.14
CA ALA A 180 11.98 -16.19 2.32
C ALA A 180 11.54 -14.72 2.43
N ALA A 181 10.23 -14.47 2.37
CA ALA A 181 9.65 -13.14 2.44
C ALA A 181 9.81 -12.50 3.83
N GLU A 182 9.51 -13.24 4.91
CA GLU A 182 9.70 -12.79 6.29
C GLU A 182 11.17 -12.48 6.59
N ALA A 183 12.09 -13.35 6.14
CA ALA A 183 13.52 -13.12 6.29
C ALA A 183 13.99 -11.88 5.50
N PHE A 184 13.42 -11.62 4.31
CA PHE A 184 13.69 -10.40 3.56
C PHE A 184 13.21 -9.16 4.31
N VAL A 185 11.98 -9.16 4.82
CA VAL A 185 11.41 -8.04 5.58
C VAL A 185 12.26 -7.73 6.81
N ALA A 186 12.64 -8.75 7.58
CA ALA A 186 13.51 -8.58 8.75
C ALA A 186 14.82 -7.88 8.39
N ARG A 187 15.54 -8.36 7.36
CA ARG A 187 16.78 -7.72 6.87
C ARG A 187 16.57 -6.28 6.41
N ARG A 188 15.44 -6.00 5.74
CA ARG A 188 15.13 -4.64 5.25
C ARG A 188 14.86 -3.67 6.39
N ILE A 189 14.13 -4.09 7.41
CA ILE A 189 13.87 -3.28 8.61
C ILE A 189 15.19 -2.97 9.33
N ASP A 190 16.05 -3.96 9.52
CA ASP A 190 17.36 -3.75 10.14
C ASP A 190 18.23 -2.75 9.37
N ASN A 191 18.21 -2.82 8.03
CA ASN A 191 18.95 -1.88 7.20
C ASN A 191 18.42 -0.44 7.30
N VAL A 192 17.09 -0.24 7.44
CA VAL A 192 16.52 1.10 7.67
C VAL A 192 17.00 1.62 9.02
N MET A 193 16.98 0.80 10.07
CA MET A 193 17.46 1.20 11.40
C MET A 193 18.95 1.56 11.41
N ALA A 194 19.77 0.79 10.69
CA ALA A 194 21.19 1.08 10.53
C ALA A 194 21.41 2.41 9.80
N PHE A 195 20.62 2.69 8.76
CA PHE A 195 20.68 3.95 8.03
C PHE A 195 20.26 5.15 8.89
N GLU A 196 19.20 5.04 9.68
CA GLU A 196 18.78 6.08 10.63
C GLU A 196 19.86 6.37 11.68
N LYS A 197 20.48 5.32 12.23
CA LYS A 197 21.60 5.47 13.19
C LYS A 197 22.80 6.17 12.55
N TRP A 198 23.13 5.85 11.30
CA TRP A 198 24.20 6.52 10.56
C TRP A 198 23.87 7.99 10.28
N LYS A 199 22.63 8.31 9.91
CA LYS A 199 22.20 9.71 9.73
C LYS A 199 22.25 10.51 11.02
N ALA A 200 21.81 9.93 12.14
CA ALA A 200 21.85 10.60 13.45
C ALA A 200 23.29 10.95 13.88
N GLY A 201 24.28 10.20 13.41
CA GLY A 201 25.70 10.49 13.63
C GLY A 201 26.31 11.54 12.67
N LYS A 202 25.52 12.11 11.75
CA LYS A 202 26.00 13.06 10.73
C LYS A 202 25.22 14.37 10.79
N ASP A 203 25.97 15.45 10.92
CA ASP A 203 25.44 16.79 10.78
C ASP A 203 25.49 17.22 9.30
N PHE A 204 24.40 16.98 8.57
CA PHE A 204 24.29 17.34 7.15
C PHE A 204 24.19 18.85 6.91
N ASP A 205 23.88 19.63 7.96
CA ASP A 205 23.81 21.09 7.90
C ASP A 205 25.15 21.76 8.24
N ALA A 206 26.12 21.00 8.78
CA ALA A 206 27.44 21.51 9.16
C ALA A 206 28.19 22.22 8.01
N PRO A 207 28.17 21.75 6.74
CA PRO A 207 28.82 22.45 5.63
C PRO A 207 28.16 23.80 5.34
N LEU A 208 26.83 23.86 5.38
CA LEU A 208 26.05 25.07 5.13
C LEU A 208 26.24 26.09 6.26
N ARG A 209 26.21 25.64 7.52
CA ARG A 209 26.50 26.49 8.68
C ARG A 209 27.93 27.01 8.66
N LYS A 210 28.92 26.17 8.34
CA LYS A 210 30.31 26.62 8.15
C LYS A 210 30.44 27.68 7.05
N ALA A 211 29.75 27.51 5.93
CA ALA A 211 29.75 28.51 4.86
C ALA A 211 29.08 29.83 5.31
N ALA A 212 27.96 29.75 6.02
CA ALA A 212 27.28 30.91 6.60
C ALA A 212 28.15 31.63 7.65
N ASP A 213 28.89 30.90 8.49
CA ASP A 213 29.82 31.46 9.47
C ASP A 213 31.02 32.14 8.82
N VAL A 214 31.50 31.62 7.69
CA VAL A 214 32.58 32.25 6.91
C VAL A 214 32.07 33.54 6.27
N LEU A 215 30.89 33.52 5.64
CA LEU A 215 30.27 34.71 5.06
C LEU A 215 29.91 35.77 6.12
N SER A 216 29.44 35.35 7.28
CA SER A 216 29.18 36.23 8.42
C SER A 216 30.46 36.91 8.91
N ARG A 217 31.56 36.15 9.07
CA ARG A 217 32.87 36.71 9.44
C ARG A 217 33.43 37.67 8.39
N MET A 218 33.23 37.40 7.10
CA MET A 218 33.63 38.31 6.02
C MET A 218 32.78 39.58 5.99
N ARG A 219 31.47 39.49 6.30
CA ARG A 219 30.53 40.61 6.24
C ARG A 219 30.59 41.52 7.46
N TYR A 220 30.84 40.96 8.65
CA TYR A 220 30.75 41.72 9.91
C TYR A 220 32.10 41.94 10.61
N GLY A 221 33.19 41.33 10.13
CA GLY A 221 34.50 41.38 10.78
C GLY A 221 34.51 40.65 12.13
N ALA A 222 35.69 40.20 12.58
CA ALA A 222 35.81 39.61 13.91
C ALA A 222 35.39 40.65 14.95
N LYS A 223 34.41 40.33 15.82
CA LYS A 223 34.12 41.15 17.01
C LYS A 223 35.44 41.32 17.78
N THR A 224 36.00 42.52 17.75
CA THR A 224 36.99 42.94 18.73
C THR A 224 36.26 43.12 20.04
N ASP A 225 36.49 42.22 20.99
CA ASP A 225 35.97 42.37 22.36
C ASP A 225 36.55 43.67 22.96
N PRO A 226 35.72 44.51 23.61
CA PRO A 226 36.21 45.68 24.32
C PRO A 226 36.89 45.23 25.62
N ALA A 227 38.07 45.82 25.87
CA ALA A 227 38.87 45.67 27.08
C ALA A 227 38.20 46.25 28.34
#